data_AF-A0A398A4L3-F1
#
_entry.id   AF-A0A398A4L3-F1
#
_cell.length_a   1.000
_cell.length_b   1.000
_cell.length_c   1.000
_cell.angle_alpha   90.00
_cell.angle_beta   90.00
_cell.angle_gamma   90.00
#
_symmetry.space_group_name_H-M   'P 1'
#
loop_
_entity.id
_entity.type
_entity.pdbx_description
1 polymer ?
#
loop_
_entity_poly.entity_id
_entity_poly.type
_entity_poly.pdbx_seq_one_letter_code
_entity_poly.pdbx_strand_id
1 'polypeptide(L)'
;MQQSNTIKQLALVLSVDTNHSPSTPKTIVLLASYIEVFFLFLFMEIESVRCECCGLMEDCTQAYISEVKSNFDNKWLCGLCSEAVREEVSRRKMNTIDEAVRAHMSFCGKFKDNPAVLVAEGMRQMLRRRSGDLTSSASKKVGRSNSTKLY
;
A
#
# COMPACT_ATOMS: atom_id res chain seq x y z
N MET A 1 2.37 -20.41 -6.44
CA MET A 1 3.32 -20.80 -7.52
C MET A 1 4.54 -19.88 -7.64
N GLN A 2 4.53 -18.64 -7.12
CA GLN A 2 5.67 -17.71 -7.17
C GLN A 2 6.90 -18.14 -6.32
N GLN A 3 6.71 -18.78 -5.17
CA GLN A 3 7.81 -19.17 -4.25
C GLN A 3 8.79 -20.21 -4.85
N SER A 4 8.34 -21.05 -5.78
CA SER A 4 9.18 -22.08 -6.41
C SER A 4 10.26 -21.52 -7.35
N ASN A 5 10.06 -20.32 -7.92
CA ASN A 5 11.03 -19.75 -8.87
C ASN A 5 12.12 -18.96 -8.13
N THR A 6 11.81 -18.33 -7.00
CA THR A 6 12.79 -17.58 -6.21
C THR A 6 13.85 -18.50 -5.60
N ILE A 7 13.46 -19.67 -5.08
CA ILE A 7 14.39 -20.66 -4.53
C ILE A 7 15.30 -21.24 -5.62
N LYS A 8 14.77 -21.48 -6.82
CA LYS A 8 15.55 -21.98 -7.97
C LYS A 8 16.52 -20.93 -8.52
N GLN A 9 16.14 -19.65 -8.51
CA GLN A 9 17.02 -18.55 -8.92
C GLN A 9 18.13 -18.31 -7.88
N LEU A 10 17.86 -18.46 -6.58
CA LEU A 10 18.87 -18.37 -5.51
C LEU A 10 19.90 -19.50 -5.58
N ALA A 11 19.48 -20.72 -5.88
CA ALA A 11 20.39 -21.86 -6.06
C ALA A 11 21.37 -21.64 -7.24
N LEU A 12 20.94 -20.93 -8.29
CA LEU A 12 21.79 -20.57 -9.43
C LEU A 12 22.85 -19.51 -9.06
N VAL A 13 22.48 -18.54 -8.22
CA VAL A 13 23.42 -17.51 -7.71
C VAL A 13 24.46 -18.13 -6.78
N LEU A 14 24.07 -19.11 -5.94
CA LEU A 14 24.98 -19.86 -5.08
C LEU A 14 25.91 -20.82 -5.83
N SER A 15 25.70 -21.03 -7.14
CA SER A 15 26.55 -21.88 -7.98
C SER A 15 27.68 -21.11 -8.68
N VAL A 16 27.72 -19.77 -8.55
CA VAL A 16 28.81 -18.94 -9.09
C VAL A 16 29.86 -18.77 -7.99
N ASP A 17 31.05 -19.32 -8.24
CA ASP A 17 32.30 -19.22 -7.47
C ASP A 17 32.58 -20.24 -6.34
N THR A 18 32.41 -21.53 -6.61
CA THR A 18 33.12 -22.60 -5.87
C THR A 18 34.53 -22.90 -6.41
N ASN A 19 35.07 -22.07 -7.32
CA ASN A 19 36.40 -22.29 -7.93
C ASN A 19 37.50 -21.35 -7.42
N HIS A 20 37.41 -20.84 -6.19
CA HIS A 20 38.51 -20.09 -5.57
C HIS A 20 38.99 -20.73 -4.27
N SER A 21 40.29 -21.00 -4.20
CA SER A 21 40.96 -21.70 -3.10
C SER A 21 40.72 -21.00 -1.74
N PRO A 22 40.33 -21.73 -0.69
CA PRO A 22 39.91 -21.16 0.59
C PRO A 22 41.09 -20.89 1.53
N SER A 23 42.05 -20.05 1.12
CA SER A 23 43.31 -19.86 1.88
C SER A 23 43.59 -18.43 2.34
N THR A 24 42.64 -17.50 2.28
CA THR A 24 42.85 -16.14 2.84
C THR A 24 41.83 -15.80 3.92
N PRO A 25 42.23 -15.10 5.01
CA PRO A 25 41.30 -14.67 6.06
C PRO A 25 40.21 -13.71 5.54
N LYS A 26 40.41 -13.10 4.37
CA LYS A 26 39.45 -12.18 3.73
C LYS A 26 38.22 -12.90 3.16
N THR A 27 38.37 -14.11 2.62
CA THR A 27 37.24 -14.89 2.08
C THR A 27 36.33 -15.45 3.17
N ILE A 28 36.88 -15.81 4.33
CA ILE A 28 36.11 -16.31 5.49
C ILE A 28 35.20 -15.20 6.05
N VAL A 29 35.72 -13.98 6.21
CA VAL A 29 34.93 -12.84 6.72
C VAL A 29 33.81 -12.46 5.75
N LEU A 30 34.07 -12.50 4.45
CA LEU A 30 33.07 -12.20 3.41
C LEU A 30 31.94 -13.24 3.36
N LEU A 31 32.28 -14.52 3.57
CA LEU A 31 31.30 -15.60 3.66
C LEU A 31 30.44 -15.48 4.92
N ALA A 32 31.04 -15.13 6.08
CA ALA A 32 30.30 -14.93 7.31
C ALA A 32 29.29 -13.79 7.19
N SER A 33 29.68 -12.65 6.63
CA SER A 33 28.77 -11.51 6.41
C SER A 33 27.70 -11.82 5.36
N TYR A 34 28.02 -12.57 4.30
CA TYR A 34 27.02 -13.03 3.34
C TYR A 34 26.01 -13.99 3.98
N ILE A 35 26.46 -14.92 4.82
CA ILE A 35 25.57 -15.85 5.55
C ILE A 35 24.66 -15.11 6.52
N GLU A 36 25.15 -14.11 7.26
CA GLU A 36 24.31 -13.28 8.15
C GLU A 36 23.22 -12.52 7.37
N VAL A 37 23.60 -11.85 6.27
CA VAL A 37 22.66 -11.11 5.42
C VAL A 37 21.68 -12.08 4.73
N PHE A 38 22.15 -13.25 4.29
CA PHE A 38 21.33 -14.29 3.69
C PHE A 38 20.35 -14.90 4.69
N PHE A 39 20.77 -15.12 5.93
CA PHE A 39 19.90 -15.63 6.99
C PHE A 39 18.82 -14.62 7.37
N LEU A 40 19.17 -13.33 7.46
CA LEU A 40 18.21 -12.24 7.60
C LEU A 40 17.20 -12.22 6.45
N PHE A 41 17.66 -12.37 5.21
CA PHE A 41 16.79 -12.42 4.04
C PHE A 41 15.92 -13.68 3.99
N LEU A 42 16.42 -14.84 4.44
CA LEU A 42 15.68 -16.11 4.47
C LEU A 42 14.58 -16.13 5.53
N PHE A 43 14.77 -15.40 6.63
CA PHE A 43 13.77 -15.23 7.69
C PHE A 43 12.76 -14.11 7.39
N MET A 44 12.88 -13.40 6.27
CA MET A 44 11.85 -12.46 5.82
C MET A 44 10.66 -13.21 5.22
N GLU A 45 9.83 -13.78 6.10
CA GLU A 45 8.53 -14.32 5.70
C GLU A 45 7.59 -13.17 5.32
N ILE A 46 7.19 -13.16 4.05
CA ILE A 46 6.23 -12.21 3.48
C ILE A 46 4.86 -12.90 3.40
N GLU A 47 3.84 -12.26 3.96
CA GLU A 47 2.44 -12.68 3.92
C GLU A 47 1.58 -11.62 3.22
N SER A 48 0.60 -12.07 2.44
CA SER A 48 -0.38 -11.19 1.80
C SER A 48 -1.57 -10.98 2.73
N VAL A 49 -1.75 -9.75 3.21
CA VAL A 49 -2.74 -9.40 4.23
C VAL A 49 -3.71 -8.34 3.74
N ARG A 50 -4.96 -8.43 4.18
CA ARG A 50 -6.04 -7.52 3.79
C ARG A 50 -6.28 -6.48 4.89
N CYS A 51 -6.16 -5.20 4.54
CA CYS A 51 -6.51 -4.09 5.43
C CYS A 51 -7.98 -4.18 5.87
N GLU A 52 -8.21 -4.11 7.17
CA GLU A 52 -9.56 -4.23 7.76
C GLU A 52 -10.41 -2.97 7.52
N CYS A 53 -9.80 -1.82 7.22
CA CYS A 53 -10.51 -0.57 6.92
C CYS A 53 -11.02 -0.50 5.48
N CYS A 54 -10.12 -0.67 4.50
CA CYS A 54 -10.39 -0.38 3.09
C CYS A 54 -10.30 -1.60 2.17
N GLY A 55 -9.98 -2.78 2.71
CA GLY A 55 -9.88 -4.00 1.93
C GLY A 55 -8.67 -4.09 0.99
N LEU A 56 -7.76 -3.12 1.02
CA LEU A 56 -6.51 -3.15 0.24
C LEU A 56 -5.66 -4.34 0.68
N MET A 57 -5.15 -5.09 -0.29
CA MET A 57 -4.22 -6.21 -0.09
C MET A 57 -2.78 -5.68 -0.17
N GLU A 58 -1.94 -6.02 0.80
CA GLU A 58 -0.52 -5.68 0.82
C GLU A 58 0.32 -6.91 1.17
N ASP A 59 1.47 -7.07 0.51
CA ASP A 59 2.46 -8.09 0.84
C ASP A 59 3.43 -7.50 1.87
N CYS A 60 3.41 -8.03 3.08
CA CYS A 60 4.10 -7.46 4.23
C CYS A 60 4.91 -8.53 4.99
N THR A 61 5.99 -8.11 5.65
CA THR A 61 6.73 -9.02 6.54
C THR A 61 5.93 -9.30 7.79
N GLN A 62 6.07 -10.51 8.35
CA GLN A 62 5.33 -10.88 9.57
C GLN A 62 5.66 -9.98 10.77
N ALA A 63 6.91 -9.51 10.84
CA ALA A 63 7.34 -8.55 11.85
C ALA A 63 6.56 -7.23 11.73
N TYR A 64 6.43 -6.68 10.52
CA TYR A 64 5.68 -5.45 10.29
C TYR A 64 4.17 -5.62 10.57
N ILE A 65 3.59 -6.77 10.17
CA ILE A 65 2.19 -7.09 10.48
C ILE A 65 1.94 -7.08 12.00
N SER A 66 2.83 -7.71 12.76
CA SER A 66 2.72 -7.79 14.22
C SER A 66 2.85 -6.43 14.88
N GLU A 67 3.81 -5.60 14.42
CA GLU A 67 3.99 -4.24 14.89
C GLU A 67 2.74 -3.38 14.64
N VAL A 68 2.20 -3.38 13.43
CA VAL A 68 1.00 -2.61 13.10
C VAL A 68 -0.18 -3.06 13.96
N LYS A 69 -0.42 -4.37 14.08
CA LYS A 69 -1.50 -4.90 14.94
C LYS A 69 -1.33 -4.44 16.39
N SER A 70 -0.11 -4.44 16.94
CA SER A 70 0.14 -3.98 18.30
C SER A 70 -0.20 -2.50 18.52
N ASN A 71 -0.11 -1.68 17.47
CA ASN A 71 -0.39 -0.25 17.53
C ASN A 71 -1.87 0.10 17.33
N PHE A 72 -2.66 -0.77 16.68
CA PHE A 72 -4.02 -0.44 16.22
C PHE A 72 -5.08 -1.47 16.66
N ASP A 73 -5.17 -1.73 17.96
CA ASP A 73 -6.22 -2.61 18.53
C ASP A 73 -6.22 -4.05 17.93
N ASN A 74 -5.02 -4.59 17.68
CA ASN A 74 -4.82 -5.90 17.04
C ASN A 74 -5.34 -6.00 15.60
N LYS A 75 -5.66 -4.86 14.97
CA LYS A 75 -6.16 -4.80 13.60
C LYS A 75 -5.05 -4.50 12.62
N TRP A 76 -5.07 -5.19 11.49
CA TRP A 76 -4.16 -4.87 10.40
C TRP A 76 -4.69 -3.70 9.56
N LEU A 77 -3.88 -2.65 9.47
CA LEU A 77 -4.13 -1.46 8.67
C LEU A 77 -3.06 -1.34 7.58
N CYS A 78 -3.46 -1.03 6.35
CA CYS A 78 -2.50 -0.69 5.30
C CYS A 78 -1.73 0.60 5.65
N GLY A 79 -0.63 0.85 4.95
CA GLY A 79 0.20 2.03 5.19
C GLY A 79 -0.59 3.35 5.19
N LEU A 80 -1.53 3.51 4.26
CA LEU A 80 -2.36 4.73 4.16
C LEU A 80 -3.37 4.88 5.31
N CYS A 81 -4.05 3.79 5.70
CA CYS A 81 -4.99 3.83 6.81
C CYS A 81 -4.27 4.03 8.15
N SER A 82 -3.08 3.46 8.32
CA SER A 82 -2.24 3.66 9.51
C SER A 82 -1.89 5.13 9.69
N GLU A 83 -1.48 5.83 8.63
CA GLU A 83 -1.19 7.28 8.71
C GLU A 83 -2.45 8.10 8.97
N ALA A 84 -3.56 7.77 8.32
CA ALA A 84 -4.81 8.48 8.54
C ALA A 84 -5.31 8.38 9.99
N VAL A 85 -5.22 7.19 10.60
CA VAL A 85 -5.57 6.97 12.02
C VAL A 85 -4.62 7.74 12.94
N ARG A 86 -3.30 7.72 12.68
CA ARG A 86 -2.33 8.51 13.45
C ARG A 86 -2.64 10.01 13.41
N GLU A 87 -3.03 10.51 12.24
CA GLU A 87 -3.42 11.91 12.05
C GLU A 87 -4.74 12.25 12.75
N GLU A 88 -5.70 11.31 12.82
CA GLU A 88 -6.94 11.49 13.58
C GLU A 88 -6.67 11.62 15.08
N VAL A 89 -5.77 10.81 15.64
CA VAL A 89 -5.33 10.91 17.04
C VAL A 89 -4.64 12.24 17.29
N SER A 90 -3.71 12.65 16.42
CA SER A 90 -2.93 13.88 16.59
C SER A 90 -3.78 15.16 16.47
N ARG A 91 -4.68 15.23 15.49
CA ARG A 91 -5.44 16.46 15.18
C ARG A 91 -6.78 16.55 15.88
N ARG A 92 -7.50 15.45 16.05
CA ARG A 92 -8.90 15.47 16.54
C ARG A 92 -9.01 15.31 18.05
N LYS A 93 -7.88 15.25 18.77
CA LYS A 93 -7.83 14.99 20.22
C LYS A 93 -8.64 13.74 20.60
N MET A 94 -8.60 12.70 19.76
CA MET A 94 -9.20 11.42 20.15
C MET A 94 -8.41 10.89 21.34
N ASN A 95 -9.12 10.45 22.38
CA ASN A 95 -8.46 10.10 23.64
C ASN A 95 -7.72 8.77 23.55
N THR A 96 -8.08 7.93 22.56
CA THR A 96 -7.51 6.59 22.38
C THR A 96 -7.33 6.26 20.90
N ILE A 97 -6.34 5.41 20.60
CA ILE A 97 -6.12 4.92 19.23
C ILE A 97 -7.32 4.10 18.75
N ASP A 98 -7.90 3.28 19.60
CA ASP A 98 -9.07 2.45 19.29
C ASP A 98 -10.31 3.29 18.87
N GLU A 99 -10.53 4.46 19.49
CA GLU A 99 -11.57 5.40 19.05
C GLU A 99 -11.30 5.95 17.64
N ALA A 100 -10.05 6.33 17.35
CA ALA A 100 -9.65 6.79 16.03
C ALA A 100 -9.76 5.68 14.98
N VAL A 101 -9.36 4.44 15.29
CA VAL A 101 -9.52 3.28 14.41
C VAL A 101 -11.00 3.06 14.08
N ARG A 102 -11.90 3.09 15.07
CA ARG A 102 -13.35 2.97 14.82
C ARG A 102 -13.89 4.09 13.96
N ALA A 103 -13.52 5.34 14.24
CA ALA A 103 -13.95 6.49 13.47
C ALA A 103 -13.50 6.35 12.00
N HIS A 104 -12.24 5.99 11.77
CA HIS A 104 -11.69 5.77 10.45
C HIS A 104 -12.36 4.60 9.71
N MET A 105 -12.58 3.46 10.38
CA MET A 105 -13.30 2.31 9.81
C MET A 105 -14.72 2.68 9.37
N SER A 106 -15.43 3.48 10.18
CA SER A 106 -16.78 3.97 9.83
C SER A 106 -16.78 4.88 8.60
N PHE A 107 -15.67 5.58 8.36
CA PHE A 107 -15.47 6.42 7.18
C PHE A 107 -15.13 5.56 5.95
N CYS A 108 -14.14 4.65 6.06
CA CYS A 108 -13.75 3.76 4.98
C CYS A 108 -14.86 2.81 4.55
N GLY A 109 -15.69 2.31 5.47
CA GLY A 109 -16.82 1.42 5.16
C GLY A 109 -17.88 2.04 4.25
N LYS A 110 -17.89 3.38 4.09
CA LYS A 110 -18.75 4.09 3.13
C LYS A 110 -18.26 3.96 1.69
N PHE A 111 -16.96 3.69 1.52
CA PHE A 111 -16.29 3.56 0.23
C PHE A 111 -15.80 2.11 0.09
N LYS A 112 -16.72 1.24 -0.36
CA LYS A 112 -16.45 -0.20 -0.55
C LYS A 112 -15.55 -0.48 -1.77
N ASP A 113 -15.38 0.51 -2.62
CA ASP A 113 -14.52 0.42 -3.78
C ASP A 113 -13.06 0.60 -3.36
N ASN A 114 -12.17 -0.18 -3.96
CA ASN A 114 -10.73 -0.02 -3.76
C ASN A 114 -10.37 1.47 -3.97
N PRO A 115 -9.71 2.14 -3.01
CA PRO A 115 -9.38 3.56 -3.14
C PRO A 115 -8.59 3.87 -4.41
N ALA A 116 -7.79 2.93 -4.92
CA ALA A 116 -7.11 3.07 -6.22
C ALA A 116 -8.10 3.15 -7.40
N VAL A 117 -9.24 2.47 -7.33
CA VAL A 117 -10.32 2.54 -8.34
C VAL A 117 -11.01 3.89 -8.29
N LEU A 118 -11.29 4.43 -7.09
CA LEU A 118 -11.89 5.77 -6.94
C LEU A 118 -10.94 6.87 -7.43
N VAL A 119 -9.65 6.76 -7.13
CA VAL A 119 -8.62 7.67 -7.68
C VAL A 119 -8.55 7.54 -9.20
N ALA A 120 -8.53 6.32 -9.74
CA ALA A 120 -8.52 6.08 -11.18
C ALA A 120 -9.78 6.61 -11.88
N GLU A 121 -10.96 6.50 -11.26
CA GLU A 121 -12.20 7.08 -11.77
C GLU A 121 -12.17 8.60 -11.74
N GLY A 122 -11.69 9.20 -10.64
CA GLY A 122 -11.46 10.64 -10.56
C GLY A 122 -10.53 11.14 -11.67
N MET A 123 -9.41 10.44 -11.91
CA MET A 123 -8.48 10.74 -13.00
C MET A 123 -9.14 10.59 -14.37
N ARG A 124 -9.89 9.50 -14.60
CA ARG A 124 -10.63 9.25 -15.83
C ARG A 124 -11.65 10.35 -16.11
N GLN A 125 -12.36 10.81 -15.09
CA GLN A 125 -13.34 11.89 -15.20
C GLN A 125 -12.67 13.23 -15.55
N MET A 126 -11.52 13.53 -14.94
CA MET A 126 -10.73 14.73 -15.26
C MET A 126 -10.24 14.72 -16.72
N LEU A 127 -9.75 13.58 -17.21
CA LEU A 127 -9.30 13.43 -18.59
C LEU A 127 -10.46 13.55 -19.59
N ARG A 128 -11.61 12.92 -19.31
CA ARG A 128 -12.81 13.00 -20.16
C ARG A 128 -13.38 14.43 -20.26
N ARG A 129 -13.36 15.18 -19.17
CA ARG A 129 -13.78 16.60 -19.16
C ARG A 129 -12.91 17.45 -20.10
N ARG A 130 -11.60 17.21 -20.13
CA ARG A 130 -10.68 17.92 -21.04
C ARG A 130 -10.84 17.50 -22.50
N SER A 131 -11.22 16.25 -22.78
CA SER A 131 -11.48 15.77 -24.15
C SER A 131 -12.80 16.28 -24.72
N GLY A 132 -13.79 16.59 -23.88
CA GLY A 132 -15.07 17.15 -24.33
C GLY A 132 -14.96 18.57 -24.90
N ASP A 133 -14.05 19.38 -24.34
CA ASP A 133 -13.86 20.79 -24.73
C ASP A 133 -13.18 20.96 -26.10
N LEU A 134 -12.57 19.89 -26.65
CA LEU A 134 -12.04 19.87 -28.01
C LEU A 134 -13.11 19.59 -29.07
N THR A 135 -14.33 19.19 -28.65
CA THR A 135 -15.42 18.80 -29.56
C THR A 135 -16.67 19.68 -29.44
N SER A 136 -16.74 20.59 -28.46
CA SER A 136 -17.93 21.43 -28.21
C SER A 136 -17.88 22.84 -28.82
N SER A 137 -16.86 23.18 -29.63
CA SER A 137 -16.89 24.43 -30.41
C SER A 137 -17.84 24.39 -31.61
N ALA A 138 -18.54 23.28 -31.85
CA ALA A 138 -19.57 23.18 -32.88
C ALA A 138 -20.96 22.91 -32.28
N SER A 139 -21.76 23.99 -32.22
CA SER A 139 -23.23 23.98 -32.32
C SER A 139 -24.04 23.60 -31.07
N LYS A 140 -24.58 24.61 -30.37
CA LYS A 140 -25.98 25.08 -30.53
C LYS A 140 -26.34 26.14 -29.49
N LYS A 141 -26.84 27.27 -29.98
CA LYS A 141 -27.53 28.32 -29.21
C LYS A 141 -28.76 27.72 -28.53
N VAL A 142 -28.94 27.94 -27.23
CA VAL A 142 -30.26 27.97 -26.58
C VAL A 142 -30.25 29.11 -25.56
N GLY A 143 -31.21 30.03 -25.71
CA GLY A 143 -31.28 31.28 -24.98
C GLY A 143 -32.12 31.22 -23.69
N ARG A 144 -31.77 32.13 -22.78
CA ARG A 144 -32.59 33.00 -21.92
C ARG A 144 -33.88 32.45 -21.29
N SER A 145 -33.91 32.37 -19.94
CA SER A 145 -34.61 33.36 -19.08
C SER A 145 -34.66 32.93 -17.60
N ASN A 146 -34.45 33.93 -16.73
CA ASN A 146 -34.66 33.89 -15.27
C ASN A 146 -36.15 33.86 -14.92
N SER A 147 -36.51 33.18 -13.83
CA SER A 147 -37.61 33.58 -12.95
C SER A 147 -37.42 32.98 -11.56
N THR A 148 -36.90 33.79 -10.63
CA THR A 148 -36.98 33.51 -9.19
C THR A 148 -38.14 34.33 -8.65
N LYS A 149 -39.18 33.67 -8.14
CA LYS A 149 -40.20 34.29 -7.29
C LYS A 149 -40.32 33.43 -6.04
N LEU A 150 -39.69 33.89 -4.96
CA LEU A 150 -39.92 33.40 -3.61
C LEU A 150 -40.98 34.29 -2.97
N TYR A 151 -41.97 33.65 -2.34
CA TYR A 151 -42.79 34.26 -1.30
C TYR A 151 -42.00 34.28 0.02
#